data_AF-A0A1H6ZKV9-F1
#
_entry.id   AF-A0A1H6ZKV9-F1
#
_cell.length_a   1.000
_cell.length_b   1.000
_cell.length_c   1.000
_cell.angle_alpha   90.00
_cell.angle_beta   90.00
_cell.angle_gamma   90.00
#
_symmetry.space_group_name_H-M   'P 1'
#
loop_
_entity.id
_entity.type
_entity.pdbx_description
1 polymer ?
#
loop_
_entity_poly.entity_id
_entity_poly.type
_entity_poly.pdbx_seq_one_letter_code
_entity_poly.pdbx_strand_id
1 'polypeptide(L)'
;MAVQGEIERFNLRSRLRFNIDAGQIWLDESRMLLLHAKALGALRRELFDSLGAKRAQGLLFRMGFAAGQQDADLASKLLGEGDNFDVFQIGPALHAFEGLVKATITEAHIDWEQGCFFGETKSENSWEAESHLQQFGIGEDTACWTLSGYASGYVTRFFRRFIVFRETQCTCRGDHHCVMVGKPVEAWGDDAYLEYCRPEELDTSFQALQQELWQLRGRQREQHVPGKLVGSSPAFRMAFDLLSKAAKSPITVLLLGETGVGKEVFAQWLHENSDRADQPFVAVNCAAIPNDLIESELFGVQKGAFTGAQQSRPGRFERADGGTLFLDELGDLSPSAQVKLLRVLQTGEVERLGDDKARKVNVRLVAATNVNLQQAIADGRFRADLYYRLATYPVAIPPLRERKSDIPVLVTALLEKYAPIYHKSLLGLTDRAMQALMAYHWPGNVRELENLIERAVLLVPSGAQIEVEHLFAGATPTAPPGAAIDRQGQVGNADEARRELLYDTLLDDGFDLQAHETRLLELAVRRANGNLTHAARLLGITRRQLAYRLKQATGEAGPGARHGMTKSNSDR
;
A
#
# COMPACT_ATOMS: atom_id res chain seq x y z
N MET A 1 32.61 -16.33 -9.17
CA MET A 1 32.06 -17.61 -8.68
C MET A 1 31.34 -17.45 -7.34
N ALA A 2 31.92 -16.81 -6.31
CA ALA A 2 31.25 -16.61 -5.00
C ALA A 2 29.91 -15.84 -5.07
N VAL A 3 29.88 -14.64 -5.66
CA VAL A 3 28.66 -13.80 -5.78
C VAL A 3 27.53 -14.51 -6.55
N GLN A 4 27.86 -15.29 -7.58
CA GLN A 4 26.88 -16.00 -8.40
C GLN A 4 26.23 -17.16 -7.64
N GLY A 5 27.01 -17.84 -6.77
CA GLY A 5 26.50 -18.86 -5.85
C GLY A 5 25.59 -18.28 -4.77
N GLU A 6 25.86 -17.06 -4.27
CA GLU A 6 24.99 -16.39 -3.30
C GLU A 6 23.67 -15.93 -3.92
N ILE A 7 23.70 -15.31 -5.11
CA ILE A 7 22.48 -14.90 -5.84
C ILE A 7 21.54 -16.09 -6.09
N GLU A 8 22.11 -17.27 -6.38
CA GLU A 8 21.36 -18.51 -6.55
C GLU A 8 20.91 -19.12 -5.21
N ARG A 9 21.78 -19.12 -4.17
CA ARG A 9 21.44 -19.55 -2.81
C ARG A 9 20.23 -18.81 -2.25
N PHE A 10 20.11 -17.51 -2.53
CA PHE A 10 19.04 -16.65 -2.01
C PHE A 10 17.88 -16.42 -3.00
N ASN A 11 17.90 -17.09 -4.16
CA ASN A 11 16.84 -17.01 -5.18
C ASN A 11 16.49 -15.57 -5.62
N LEU A 12 17.42 -14.61 -5.55
CA LEU A 12 17.17 -13.19 -5.83
C LEU A 12 16.62 -12.96 -7.24
N ARG A 13 17.12 -13.71 -8.23
CA ARG A 13 16.64 -13.65 -9.63
C ARG A 13 15.16 -13.97 -9.78
N SER A 14 14.64 -14.91 -8.99
CA SER A 14 13.22 -15.29 -9.03
C SER A 14 12.28 -14.23 -8.42
N ARG A 15 12.85 -13.32 -7.63
CA ARG A 15 12.15 -12.22 -6.97
C ARG A 15 12.19 -10.93 -7.78
N LEU A 16 13.12 -10.80 -8.74
CA LEU A 16 13.16 -9.71 -9.70
C LEU A 16 12.18 -9.98 -10.86
N ARG A 17 11.24 -9.07 -11.07
CA ARG A 17 10.18 -9.20 -12.08
C ARG A 17 10.07 -7.93 -12.92
N PHE A 18 10.09 -8.08 -14.24
CA PHE A 18 9.88 -7.01 -15.22
C PHE A 18 8.49 -7.11 -15.81
N ASN A 19 7.56 -6.30 -15.33
CA ASN A 19 6.25 -6.14 -15.95
C ASN A 19 6.31 -5.00 -16.98
N ILE A 20 6.76 -5.32 -18.18
CA ILE A 20 6.97 -4.34 -19.26
C ILE A 20 5.65 -3.68 -19.67
N ASP A 21 4.56 -4.45 -19.74
CA ASP A 21 3.23 -3.94 -20.10
C ASP A 21 2.72 -2.88 -19.11
N ALA A 22 3.07 -3.01 -17.83
CA ALA A 22 2.75 -2.02 -16.80
C ALA A 22 3.85 -0.96 -16.62
N GLY A 23 5.00 -1.07 -17.31
CA GLY A 23 6.16 -0.20 -17.13
C GLY A 23 6.84 -0.37 -15.76
N GLN A 24 6.79 -1.58 -15.18
CA GLN A 24 7.26 -1.86 -13.83
C GLN A 24 8.40 -2.89 -13.76
N ILE A 25 9.29 -2.68 -12.80
CA ILE A 25 10.35 -3.55 -12.34
C ILE A 25 10.17 -3.65 -10.83
N TRP A 26 10.16 -4.88 -10.31
CA TRP A 26 9.93 -5.19 -8.91
C TRP A 26 11.02 -6.12 -8.42
N LEU A 27 11.58 -5.84 -7.25
CA LEU A 27 12.38 -6.79 -6.50
C LEU A 27 11.59 -7.13 -5.24
N ASP A 28 11.00 -8.32 -5.21
CA ASP A 28 10.06 -8.72 -4.15
C ASP A 28 8.88 -7.73 -4.02
N GLU A 29 8.76 -7.03 -2.89
CA GLU A 29 7.74 -6.01 -2.62
C GLU A 29 8.18 -4.57 -2.97
N SER A 30 9.45 -4.38 -3.37
CA SER A 30 10.05 -3.07 -3.64
C SER A 30 9.99 -2.68 -5.12
N ARG A 31 9.59 -1.44 -5.40
CA ARG A 31 9.54 -0.91 -6.77
C ARG A 31 10.94 -0.48 -7.20
N MET A 32 11.46 -1.10 -8.25
CA MET A 32 12.80 -0.81 -8.78
C MET A 32 12.75 0.09 -10.01
N LEU A 33 13.80 0.88 -10.20
CA LEU A 33 13.99 1.71 -11.39
C LEU A 33 15.31 1.31 -12.08
N LEU A 34 15.29 1.20 -13.40
CA LEU A 34 16.50 1.03 -14.20
C LEU A 34 16.90 2.38 -14.79
N LEU A 35 17.94 2.99 -14.20
CA LEU A 35 18.41 4.32 -14.56
C LEU A 35 19.80 4.27 -15.19
N HIS A 36 20.10 5.24 -16.05
CA HIS A 36 21.40 5.33 -16.69
C HIS A 36 22.42 5.91 -15.69
N ALA A 37 23.53 5.19 -15.45
CA ALA A 37 24.61 5.67 -14.57
C ALA A 37 25.12 7.07 -14.96
N LYS A 38 25.23 7.37 -16.26
CA LYS A 38 25.63 8.70 -16.75
C LYS A 38 24.65 9.82 -16.36
N ALA A 39 23.35 9.54 -16.35
CA ALA A 39 22.33 10.51 -15.96
C ALA A 39 22.37 10.77 -14.44
N LEU A 40 22.54 9.71 -13.65
CA LEU A 40 22.79 9.83 -12.20
C LEU A 40 24.08 10.60 -11.91
N GLY A 41 25.12 10.41 -12.71
CA GLY A 41 26.35 11.20 -12.65
C GLY A 41 26.15 12.69 -12.89
N ALA A 42 25.34 13.05 -13.89
CA ALA A 42 24.99 14.45 -14.16
C ALA A 42 24.16 15.05 -13.01
N LEU A 43 23.17 14.31 -12.48
CA LEU A 43 22.40 14.73 -11.31
C LEU A 43 23.31 14.97 -10.10
N ARG A 44 24.27 14.08 -9.84
CA ARG A 44 25.25 14.27 -8.76
C ARG A 44 25.98 15.59 -8.94
N ARG A 45 26.50 15.87 -10.14
CA ARG A 45 27.16 17.14 -10.43
C ARG A 45 26.27 18.35 -10.13
N GLU A 46 25.01 18.31 -10.56
CA GLU A 46 24.05 19.39 -10.28
C GLU A 46 23.79 19.57 -8.77
N LEU A 47 23.73 18.47 -8.00
CA LEU A 47 23.61 18.51 -6.54
C LEU A 47 24.83 19.18 -5.90
N PHE A 48 26.04 18.84 -6.36
CA PHE A 48 27.28 19.47 -5.89
C PHE A 48 27.32 20.97 -6.21
N ASP A 49 26.96 21.34 -7.44
CA ASP A 49 26.96 22.73 -7.92
C ASP A 49 25.90 23.57 -7.19
N SER A 50 24.73 23.01 -6.87
CA SER A 50 23.59 23.73 -6.29
C SER A 50 23.58 23.78 -4.77
N LEU A 51 23.99 22.70 -4.10
CA LEU A 51 23.87 22.55 -2.65
C LEU A 51 25.20 22.67 -1.91
N GLY A 52 26.33 22.57 -2.63
CA GLY A 52 27.67 22.46 -2.07
C GLY A 52 28.01 21.05 -1.59
N ALA A 53 29.30 20.76 -1.48
CA ALA A 53 29.82 19.41 -1.28
C ALA A 53 29.26 18.70 -0.04
N LYS A 54 29.34 19.33 1.13
CA LYS A 54 28.90 18.71 2.40
C LYS A 54 27.44 18.27 2.37
N ARG A 55 26.55 19.07 1.77
CA ARG A 55 25.11 18.78 1.69
C ARG A 55 24.79 17.73 0.63
N ALA A 56 25.41 17.83 -0.54
CA ALA A 56 25.27 16.83 -1.60
C ALA A 56 25.71 15.45 -1.10
N GLN A 57 26.86 15.37 -0.44
CA GLN A 57 27.38 14.16 0.20
C GLN A 57 26.38 13.59 1.22
N GLY A 58 25.86 14.43 2.12
CA GLY A 58 24.86 14.00 3.11
C GLY A 58 23.57 13.47 2.49
N LEU A 59 23.08 14.12 1.44
CA LEU A 59 21.89 13.66 0.71
C LEU A 59 22.11 12.31 0.03
N LEU A 60 23.25 12.15 -0.66
CA LEU A 60 23.63 10.90 -1.33
C LEU A 60 23.84 9.76 -0.33
N PHE A 61 24.45 10.05 0.83
CA PHE A 61 24.61 9.08 1.91
C PHE A 61 23.25 8.63 2.48
N ARG A 62 22.34 9.56 2.79
CA ARG A 62 21.00 9.21 3.32
C ARG A 62 20.15 8.45 2.32
N MET A 63 20.23 8.79 1.03
CA MET A 63 19.59 8.01 -0.04
C MET A 63 20.10 6.56 -0.03
N GLY A 64 21.42 6.38 0.05
CA GLY A 64 22.03 5.05 0.17
C GLY A 64 21.57 4.33 1.43
N PHE A 65 21.59 5.00 2.58
CA PHE A 65 21.18 4.46 3.87
C PHE A 65 19.74 3.92 3.84
N ALA A 66 18.81 4.67 3.24
CA ALA A 66 17.44 4.21 3.06
C ALA A 66 17.34 2.96 2.18
N ALA A 67 18.07 2.93 1.05
CA ALA A 67 18.14 1.75 0.18
C ALA A 67 18.69 0.52 0.92
N GLY A 68 19.78 0.69 1.68
CA GLY A 68 20.37 -0.37 2.48
C GLY A 68 19.42 -0.93 3.53
N GLN A 69 18.58 -0.10 4.17
CA GLN A 69 17.58 -0.59 5.12
C GLN A 69 16.47 -1.41 4.45
N GLN A 70 16.02 -1.00 3.25
CA GLN A 70 15.02 -1.75 2.49
C GLN A 70 15.56 -3.13 2.09
N ASP A 71 16.81 -3.19 1.63
CA ASP A 71 17.45 -4.43 1.24
C ASP A 71 17.79 -5.34 2.43
N ALA A 72 18.04 -4.76 3.60
CA ALA A 72 18.16 -5.52 4.84
C ALA A 72 16.82 -6.15 5.27
N ASP A 73 15.71 -5.45 5.10
CA ASP A 73 14.38 -6.01 5.35
C ASP A 73 14.06 -7.15 4.37
N LEU A 74 14.44 -7.02 3.10
CA LEU A 74 14.36 -8.10 2.12
C LEU A 74 15.24 -9.29 2.55
N ALA A 75 16.52 -9.06 2.84
CA ALA A 75 17.45 -10.11 3.26
C ALA A 75 16.96 -10.86 4.51
N SER A 76 16.36 -10.15 5.47
CA SER A 76 15.74 -10.76 6.67
C SER A 76 14.65 -11.79 6.31
N LYS A 77 13.90 -11.59 5.23
CA LYS A 77 12.86 -12.53 4.76
C LYS A 77 13.44 -13.74 4.02
N LEU A 78 14.66 -13.63 3.49
CA LEU A 78 15.32 -14.68 2.71
C LEU A 78 15.96 -15.75 3.60
N LEU A 79 16.20 -15.42 4.86
CA LEU A 79 16.73 -16.33 5.87
C LEU A 79 15.56 -16.91 6.68
N GLY A 80 15.40 -18.23 6.63
CA GLY A 80 14.84 -18.95 7.77
C GLY A 80 15.80 -18.82 8.97
N GLU A 81 15.39 -19.25 10.17
CA GLU A 81 16.17 -19.22 11.43
C GLU A 81 17.58 -19.84 11.31
N GLY A 82 18.51 -19.13 10.67
CA GLY A 82 19.87 -19.56 10.31
C GLY A 82 20.93 -18.64 10.90
N ASP A 83 22.20 -19.01 10.69
CA ASP A 83 23.37 -18.38 11.30
C ASP A 83 23.47 -16.88 10.93
N ASN A 84 23.61 -16.02 11.94
CA ASN A 84 23.57 -14.56 11.81
C ASN A 84 24.67 -14.01 10.86
N PHE A 85 25.71 -14.79 10.57
CA PHE A 85 26.79 -14.42 9.66
C PHE A 85 26.38 -14.42 8.17
N ASP A 86 25.42 -15.26 7.76
CA ASP A 86 24.98 -15.37 6.37
C ASP A 86 24.30 -14.07 5.88
N VAL A 87 23.65 -13.34 6.80
CA VAL A 87 22.89 -12.11 6.49
C VAL A 87 23.79 -10.95 6.06
N PHE A 88 25.00 -10.90 6.60
CA PHE A 88 26.00 -9.90 6.25
C PHE A 88 26.55 -10.12 4.83
N GLN A 89 26.63 -11.38 4.36
CA GLN A 89 27.13 -11.72 3.03
C GLN A 89 26.13 -11.40 1.91
N ILE A 90 24.84 -11.39 2.21
CA ILE A 90 23.79 -11.02 1.24
C ILE A 90 23.93 -9.56 0.79
N GLY A 91 24.34 -8.65 1.68
CA GLY A 91 24.42 -7.22 1.39
C GLY A 91 25.29 -6.91 0.15
N PRO A 92 26.55 -7.37 0.11
CA PRO A 92 27.40 -7.27 -1.09
C PRO A 92 26.80 -7.91 -2.34
N ALA A 93 26.10 -9.04 -2.21
CA ALA A 93 25.46 -9.72 -3.34
C ALA A 93 24.28 -8.92 -3.90
N LEU A 94 23.44 -8.30 -3.06
CA LEU A 94 22.38 -7.39 -3.46
C LEU A 94 22.95 -6.16 -4.16
N HIS A 95 23.98 -5.53 -3.59
CA HIS A 95 24.67 -4.39 -4.20
C HIS A 95 25.22 -4.69 -5.61
N ALA A 96 25.73 -5.91 -5.81
CA ALA A 96 26.18 -6.37 -7.12
C ALA A 96 25.01 -6.69 -8.05
N PHE A 97 23.93 -7.29 -7.52
CA PHE A 97 22.73 -7.64 -8.25
C PHE A 97 21.99 -6.41 -8.79
N GLU A 98 21.99 -5.31 -8.04
CA GLU A 98 21.45 -4.02 -8.45
C GLU A 98 22.36 -3.26 -9.44
N GLY A 99 23.56 -3.77 -9.72
CA GLY A 99 24.52 -3.16 -10.64
C GLY A 99 25.25 -1.95 -10.07
N LEU A 100 25.26 -1.79 -8.73
CA LEU A 100 25.90 -0.65 -8.08
C LEU A 100 27.42 -0.86 -7.92
N VAL A 101 27.82 -2.00 -7.36
CA VAL A 101 29.23 -2.29 -7.10
C VAL A 101 29.44 -3.78 -6.87
N LYS A 102 30.60 -4.31 -7.25
CA LYS A 102 31.02 -5.63 -6.81
C LYS A 102 31.86 -5.49 -5.54
N ALA A 103 31.20 -5.60 -4.39
CA ALA A 103 31.86 -5.56 -3.09
C ALA A 103 32.28 -6.98 -2.65
N THR A 104 33.48 -7.10 -2.08
CA THR A 104 33.99 -8.33 -1.45
C THR A 104 34.43 -8.01 -0.03
N ILE A 105 33.94 -8.77 0.94
CA ILE A 105 34.36 -8.63 2.34
C ILE A 105 35.80 -9.16 2.44
N THR A 106 36.73 -8.31 2.88
CA THR A 106 38.15 -8.67 3.10
C THR A 106 38.42 -9.07 4.54
N GLU A 107 37.73 -8.43 5.48
CA GLU A 107 37.83 -8.72 6.91
C GLU A 107 36.47 -8.47 7.58
N ALA A 108 36.08 -9.33 8.51
CA ALA A 108 34.87 -9.13 9.30
C ALA A 108 35.05 -9.75 10.69
N HIS A 109 34.86 -8.93 11.73
CA HIS A 109 34.77 -9.36 13.12
C HIS A 109 33.42 -8.93 13.66
N ILE A 110 32.59 -9.91 13.97
CA ILE A 110 31.19 -9.68 14.34
C ILE A 110 30.91 -10.40 15.65
N ASP A 111 30.57 -9.64 16.68
CA ASP A 111 30.03 -10.15 17.94
C ASP A 111 28.65 -9.53 18.19
N TRP A 112 27.63 -10.36 18.04
CA TRP A 112 26.23 -9.97 18.18
C TRP A 112 25.81 -9.74 19.63
N GLU A 113 26.42 -10.44 20.59
CA GLU A 113 26.08 -10.34 22.01
C GLU A 113 26.71 -9.09 22.63
N GLN A 114 27.96 -8.78 22.26
CA GLN A 114 28.69 -7.61 22.77
C GLN A 114 28.47 -6.35 21.92
N GLY A 115 27.81 -6.48 20.76
CA GLY A 115 27.59 -5.37 19.84
C GLY A 115 28.89 -4.81 19.26
N CYS A 116 29.90 -5.66 19.10
CA CYS A 116 31.16 -5.31 18.44
C CYS A 116 31.04 -5.62 16.96
N PHE A 117 31.35 -4.63 16.13
CA PHE A 117 31.34 -4.78 14.69
C PHE A 117 32.60 -4.17 14.09
N PHE A 118 33.27 -4.94 13.25
CA PHE A 118 34.28 -4.47 12.31
C PHE A 118 34.03 -5.15 10.98
N GLY A 119 33.95 -4.38 9.91
CA GLY A 119 33.88 -4.90 8.55
C GLY A 119 34.80 -4.10 7.65
N GLU A 120 35.55 -4.78 6.80
CA GLU A 120 36.28 -4.19 5.70
C GLU A 120 35.81 -4.81 4.39
N THR A 121 35.55 -3.95 3.41
CA THR A 121 35.14 -4.37 2.08
C THR A 121 35.99 -3.70 1.02
N LYS A 122 36.38 -4.50 0.04
CA LYS A 122 37.04 -4.07 -1.19
C LYS A 122 36.01 -4.06 -2.31
N SER A 123 35.89 -2.92 -2.98
CA SER A 123 34.91 -2.67 -4.03
C SER A 123 35.56 -2.58 -5.41
N GLU A 124 34.99 -3.30 -6.36
CA GLU A 124 35.34 -3.29 -7.79
C GLU A 124 34.18 -2.72 -8.60
N ASN A 125 34.47 -2.00 -9.68
CA ASN A 125 33.49 -1.46 -10.62
C ASN A 125 32.41 -0.59 -9.94
N SER A 126 32.82 0.29 -9.01
CA SER A 126 31.91 1.26 -8.41
C SER A 126 31.43 2.26 -9.47
N TRP A 127 30.13 2.25 -9.74
CA TRP A 127 29.52 3.21 -10.66
C TRP A 127 29.71 4.66 -10.17
N GLU A 128 29.72 4.88 -8.85
CA GLU A 128 29.89 6.21 -8.27
C GLU A 128 31.30 6.73 -8.49
N ALA A 129 32.32 5.89 -8.26
CA ALA A 129 33.71 6.30 -8.45
C ALA A 129 34.01 6.55 -9.93
N GLU A 130 33.53 5.68 -10.83
CA GLU A 130 33.63 5.87 -12.28
C GLU A 130 32.94 7.17 -12.71
N SER A 131 31.69 7.36 -12.29
CA SER A 131 30.93 8.55 -12.64
C SER A 131 31.57 9.82 -12.07
N HIS A 132 32.14 9.78 -10.86
CA HIS A 132 32.77 10.94 -10.25
C HIS A 132 34.05 11.32 -11.02
N LEU A 133 34.88 10.35 -11.37
CA LEU A 133 36.04 10.53 -12.23
C LEU A 133 35.67 11.17 -13.58
N GLN A 134 34.58 10.72 -14.21
CA GLN A 134 34.13 11.28 -15.49
C GLN A 134 33.64 12.74 -15.38
N GLN A 135 33.09 13.14 -14.23
CA GLN A 135 32.51 14.48 -14.05
C GLN A 135 33.51 15.50 -13.51
N PHE A 136 34.41 15.08 -12.61
CA PHE A 136 35.28 15.97 -11.84
C PHE A 136 36.78 15.69 -12.04
N GLY A 137 37.15 14.56 -12.63
CA GLY A 137 38.55 14.12 -12.73
C GLY A 137 39.07 13.51 -11.43
N ILE A 138 40.40 13.34 -11.34
CA ILE A 138 41.06 12.84 -10.12
C ILE A 138 41.08 13.95 -9.07
N GLY A 139 40.60 13.64 -7.87
CA GLY A 139 40.51 14.58 -6.75
C GLY A 139 41.16 14.05 -5.47
N GLU A 140 41.05 14.81 -4.38
CA GLU A 140 41.58 14.40 -3.06
C GLU A 140 40.53 13.69 -2.19
N ASP A 141 39.25 13.79 -2.55
CA ASP A 141 38.12 13.25 -1.80
C ASP A 141 37.66 11.89 -2.33
N THR A 142 37.06 11.09 -1.44
CA THR A 142 36.37 9.84 -1.79
C THR A 142 34.99 10.13 -2.37
N ALA A 143 34.45 9.23 -3.20
CA ALA A 143 33.26 9.52 -4.00
C ALA A 143 32.07 8.56 -3.78
N CYS A 144 32.26 7.41 -3.14
CA CYS A 144 31.21 6.39 -3.04
C CYS A 144 30.29 6.63 -1.84
N TRP A 145 29.63 7.79 -1.80
CA TRP A 145 28.80 8.21 -0.68
C TRP A 145 27.48 7.44 -0.60
N THR A 146 26.82 7.15 -1.72
CA THR A 146 25.59 6.34 -1.72
C THR A 146 25.89 4.89 -1.35
N LEU A 147 26.99 4.32 -1.86
CA LEU A 147 27.45 2.98 -1.49
C LEU A 147 27.82 2.88 0.00
N SER A 148 28.50 3.90 0.54
CA SER A 148 28.85 3.97 1.97
C SER A 148 27.60 4.11 2.84
N GLY A 149 26.63 4.92 2.38
CA GLY A 149 25.31 5.05 2.98
C GLY A 149 24.57 3.72 3.03
N TYR A 150 24.51 3.01 1.90
CA TYR A 150 23.88 1.69 1.81
C TYR A 150 24.49 0.69 2.78
N ALA A 151 25.82 0.55 2.78
CA ALA A 151 26.49 -0.38 3.69
C ALA A 151 26.19 -0.05 5.16
N SER A 152 26.16 1.23 5.51
CA SER A 152 25.79 1.71 6.85
C SER A 152 24.33 1.39 7.20
N GLY A 153 23.39 1.65 6.31
CA GLY A 153 21.96 1.40 6.50
C GLY A 153 21.62 -0.08 6.61
N TYR A 154 22.21 -0.89 5.72
CA TYR A 154 22.03 -2.34 5.70
C TYR A 154 22.50 -2.96 7.01
N VAL A 155 23.74 -2.70 7.43
CA VAL A 155 24.29 -3.30 8.67
C VAL A 155 23.59 -2.75 9.91
N THR A 156 23.31 -1.45 9.97
CA THR A 156 22.56 -0.84 11.10
C THR A 156 21.14 -1.40 11.24
N ARG A 157 20.55 -1.96 10.19
CA ARG A 157 19.24 -2.59 10.31
C ARG A 157 19.31 -3.89 11.11
N PHE A 158 20.39 -4.66 10.96
CA PHE A 158 20.63 -5.90 11.70
C PHE A 158 21.23 -5.66 13.09
N PHE A 159 22.16 -4.71 13.17
CA PHE A 159 22.78 -4.29 14.42
C PHE A 159 21.95 -3.19 15.04
N ARG A 160 21.38 -3.41 16.23
CA ARG A 160 20.64 -2.37 16.99
C ARG A 160 21.54 -1.25 17.54
N ARG A 161 22.63 -0.95 16.84
CA ARG A 161 23.65 0.05 17.11
C ARG A 161 24.03 0.70 15.79
N PHE A 162 24.29 2.00 15.82
CA PHE A 162 24.58 2.76 14.62
C PHE A 162 25.97 2.41 14.07
N ILE A 163 26.01 1.67 12.95
CA ILE A 163 27.23 1.27 12.27
C ILE A 163 27.46 2.19 11.08
N VAL A 164 28.65 2.78 11.01
CA VAL A 164 29.03 3.70 9.93
C VAL A 164 30.16 3.09 9.12
N PHE A 165 29.92 2.95 7.82
CA PHE A 165 30.94 2.66 6.81
C PHE A 165 31.50 3.96 6.25
N ARG A 166 32.83 4.07 6.25
CA ARG A 166 33.57 5.16 5.62
C ARG A 166 34.48 4.60 4.54
N GLU A 167 34.46 5.24 3.38
CA GLU A 167 35.42 4.97 2.31
C GLU A 167 36.79 5.55 2.69
N THR A 168 37.81 4.71 2.81
CA THR A 168 39.18 5.08 3.20
C THR A 168 40.11 5.20 2.00
N GLN A 169 39.84 4.44 0.94
CA GLN A 169 40.52 4.48 -0.35
C GLN A 169 39.47 4.54 -1.46
N CYS A 170 39.72 5.30 -2.51
CA CYS A 170 38.81 5.42 -3.64
C CYS A 170 39.57 5.57 -4.96
N THR A 171 39.10 4.87 -5.98
CA THR A 171 39.68 4.96 -7.32
C THR A 171 39.63 6.38 -7.91
N CYS A 172 38.69 7.23 -7.46
CA CYS A 172 38.64 8.63 -7.87
C CYS A 172 39.79 9.49 -7.33
N ARG A 173 40.49 9.02 -6.30
CA ARG A 173 41.70 9.65 -5.74
C ARG A 173 42.99 9.15 -6.39
N GLY A 174 42.87 8.18 -7.30
CA GLY A 174 44.01 7.47 -7.87
C GLY A 174 44.40 6.20 -7.13
N ASP A 175 43.64 5.77 -6.10
CA ASP A 175 43.86 4.48 -5.44
C ASP A 175 43.54 3.30 -6.40
N HIS A 176 44.14 2.14 -6.16
CA HIS A 176 43.90 0.96 -7.00
C HIS A 176 42.49 0.38 -6.88
N HIS A 177 41.87 0.51 -5.70
CA HIS A 177 40.54 0.00 -5.40
C HIS A 177 39.82 0.93 -4.44
N CYS A 178 38.49 0.83 -4.41
CA CYS A 178 37.68 1.44 -3.38
C CYS A 178 37.67 0.53 -2.14
N VAL A 179 37.98 1.07 -0.96
CA VAL A 179 37.99 0.33 0.30
C VAL A 179 37.08 1.04 1.30
N MET A 180 36.15 0.30 1.90
CA MET A 180 35.28 0.80 2.95
C MET A 180 35.49 0.04 4.24
N VAL A 181 35.57 0.80 5.34
CA VAL A 181 35.70 0.27 6.70
C VAL A 181 34.45 0.64 7.48
N GLY A 182 33.82 -0.34 8.11
CA GLY A 182 32.61 -0.22 8.92
C GLY A 182 32.88 -0.53 10.39
N LYS A 183 32.48 0.39 11.27
CA LYS A 183 32.61 0.27 12.74
C LYS A 183 31.45 1.00 13.42
N PRO A 184 31.14 0.70 14.70
CA PRO A 184 30.23 1.52 15.49
C PRO A 184 30.65 2.98 15.50
N VAL A 185 29.68 3.89 15.46
CA VAL A 185 29.97 5.33 15.33
C VAL A 185 30.89 5.86 16.42
N GLU A 186 30.77 5.34 17.64
CA GLU A 186 31.58 5.78 18.78
C GLU A 186 33.07 5.39 18.65
N ALA A 187 33.37 4.38 17.82
CA ALA A 187 34.74 3.91 17.60
C ALA A 187 35.53 4.76 16.58
N TRP A 188 34.87 5.70 15.89
CA TRP A 188 35.54 6.61 14.95
C TRP A 188 36.22 7.79 15.65
N GLY A 189 35.74 8.20 16.83
CA GLY A 189 36.32 9.30 17.60
C GLY A 189 36.05 10.70 17.03
N ASP A 190 35.21 10.83 16.01
CA ASP A 190 34.76 12.09 15.43
C ASP A 190 33.28 12.03 15.00
N ASP A 191 32.64 13.20 14.92
CA ASP A 191 31.22 13.35 14.54
C ASP A 191 31.02 13.66 13.04
N ALA A 192 32.07 13.66 12.23
CA ALA A 192 32.02 14.21 10.86
C ALA A 192 30.96 13.50 9.98
N TYR A 193 30.81 12.19 10.12
CA TYR A 193 29.80 11.40 9.41
C TYR A 193 28.40 11.44 10.05
N LEU A 194 28.30 11.78 11.34
CA LEU A 194 26.99 11.97 11.99
C LEU A 194 26.26 13.19 11.42
N GLU A 195 27.00 14.21 10.99
CA GLU A 195 26.43 15.39 10.34
C GLU A 195 25.74 15.03 9.01
N TYR A 196 26.27 14.07 8.24
CA TYR A 196 25.63 13.57 7.01
C TYR A 196 24.30 12.85 7.27
N CYS A 197 24.16 12.24 8.45
CA CYS A 197 22.99 11.45 8.83
C CYS A 197 21.79 12.31 9.26
N ARG A 198 22.02 13.59 9.57
CA ARG A 198 20.96 14.53 9.95
C ARG A 198 20.36 15.17 8.70
N PRO A 199 19.05 15.03 8.44
CA PRO A 199 18.39 15.82 7.42
C PRO A 199 18.45 17.30 7.85
N GLU A 200 19.28 18.10 7.19
CA GLU A 200 19.12 19.56 7.27
C GLU A 200 17.88 19.91 6.45
N GLU A 201 16.82 20.33 7.12
CA GLU A 201 15.60 20.82 6.49
C GLU A 201 15.89 22.19 5.84
N LEU A 202 16.26 22.15 4.56
CA LEU A 202 16.47 23.36 3.74
C LEU A 202 15.22 24.23 3.71
N ASP A 203 14.04 23.60 3.66
CA ASP A 203 12.77 24.30 3.71
C ASP A 203 12.54 24.99 5.05
N THR A 204 12.80 24.38 6.21
CA THR A 204 12.59 25.11 7.47
C THR A 204 13.63 26.19 7.72
N SER A 205 14.85 26.08 7.19
CA SER A 205 15.84 27.17 7.28
C SER A 205 15.50 28.33 6.33
N PHE A 206 15.08 28.03 5.10
CA PHE A 206 14.66 29.04 4.12
C PHE A 206 13.30 29.63 4.50
N GLN A 207 12.37 28.83 5.01
CA GLN A 207 11.11 29.26 5.61
C GLN A 207 11.32 29.99 6.93
N ALA A 208 12.33 29.68 7.75
CA ALA A 208 12.63 30.44 8.96
C ALA A 208 13.19 31.81 8.61
N LEU A 209 14.12 31.90 7.64
CA LEU A 209 14.58 33.18 7.11
C LEU A 209 13.46 33.94 6.38
N GLN A 210 12.60 33.27 5.63
CA GLN A 210 11.43 33.87 5.00
C GLN A 210 10.38 34.27 6.04
N GLN A 211 10.18 33.50 7.12
CA GLN A 211 9.30 33.80 8.25
C GLN A 211 9.83 34.98 9.04
N GLU A 212 11.15 35.11 9.22
CA GLU A 212 11.76 36.28 9.83
C GLU A 212 11.56 37.53 8.94
N LEU A 213 11.72 37.39 7.61
CA LEU A 213 11.38 38.44 6.63
C LEU A 213 9.87 38.74 6.52
N TRP A 214 9.00 37.75 6.75
CA TRP A 214 7.53 37.85 6.72
C TRP A 214 6.96 38.42 8.03
N GLN A 215 7.50 38.04 9.18
CA GLN A 215 7.17 38.59 10.50
C GLN A 215 7.51 40.09 10.56
N LEU A 216 8.57 40.50 9.86
CA LEU A 216 8.92 41.90 9.66
C LEU A 216 8.02 42.64 8.65
N ARG A 217 7.21 41.94 7.83
CA ARG A 217 6.46 42.55 6.70
C ARG A 217 4.95 42.36 6.66
N GLY A 218 4.31 41.43 7.37
CA GLY A 218 2.89 41.19 7.08
C GLY A 218 2.11 40.37 8.10
N ARG A 219 1.32 41.06 8.93
CA ARG A 219 0.11 40.48 9.51
C ARG A 219 -0.93 40.21 8.40
N GLN A 220 -0.95 39.03 7.78
CA GLN A 220 -2.19 38.48 7.22
C GLN A 220 -2.11 36.96 6.94
N ARG A 221 -3.18 36.30 7.40
CA ARG A 221 -3.53 34.86 7.41
C ARG A 221 -3.24 34.09 6.12
N GLU A 222 -2.70 32.88 6.29
CA GLU A 222 -3.08 31.70 5.50
C GLU A 222 -3.47 30.55 6.43
N GLN A 223 -4.59 29.91 6.09
CA GLN A 223 -5.30 28.91 6.88
C GLN A 223 -4.75 27.52 6.54
N HIS A 224 -4.01 26.90 7.48
CA HIS A 224 -3.97 25.44 7.53
C HIS A 224 -5.39 24.94 7.79
N VAL A 225 -5.86 23.91 7.06
CA VAL A 225 -7.18 23.29 7.27
C VAL A 225 -7.17 22.57 8.62
N PRO A 226 -7.80 23.13 9.69
CA PRO A 226 -7.92 22.44 10.95
C PRO A 226 -9.26 21.72 10.93
N GLY A 227 -9.27 20.39 10.82
CA GLY A 227 -10.50 19.63 10.92
C GLY A 227 -10.42 18.24 10.31
N LYS A 228 -11.33 17.36 10.74
CA LYS A 228 -11.44 15.91 10.43
C LYS A 228 -11.56 15.54 8.93
N LEU A 229 -11.53 16.50 8.01
CA LEU A 229 -11.66 16.28 6.57
C LEU A 229 -10.29 16.26 5.89
N VAL A 230 -9.93 15.11 5.33
CA VAL A 230 -8.63 14.86 4.69
C VAL A 230 -8.80 14.71 3.18
N GLY A 231 -8.11 15.54 2.40
CA GLY A 231 -8.07 15.46 0.94
C GLY A 231 -7.40 16.67 0.28
N SER A 232 -6.76 16.45 -0.87
CA SER A 232 -6.06 17.48 -1.65
C SER A 232 -6.39 17.44 -3.14
N SER A 233 -7.15 16.45 -3.61
CA SER A 233 -7.55 16.29 -5.00
C SER A 233 -8.40 17.47 -5.49
N PRO A 234 -8.34 17.81 -6.79
CA PRO A 234 -9.15 18.89 -7.35
C PRO A 234 -10.65 18.70 -7.11
N ALA A 235 -11.16 17.47 -7.26
CA ALA A 235 -12.56 17.15 -7.04
C ALA A 235 -12.97 17.34 -5.57
N PHE A 236 -12.12 16.93 -4.62
CA PHE A 236 -12.36 17.16 -3.20
C PHE A 236 -12.35 18.66 -2.87
N ARG A 237 -11.37 19.42 -3.38
CA ARG A 237 -11.27 20.87 -3.17
C ARG A 237 -12.51 21.60 -3.67
N MET A 238 -13.04 21.24 -4.83
CA MET A 238 -14.29 21.82 -5.34
C MET A 238 -15.47 21.60 -4.39
N ALA A 239 -15.64 20.37 -3.88
CA ALA A 239 -16.70 20.07 -2.91
C ALA A 239 -16.50 20.82 -1.59
N PHE A 240 -15.26 20.88 -1.11
CA PHE A 240 -14.88 21.57 0.12
C PHE A 240 -15.05 23.09 0.02
N ASP A 241 -14.74 23.70 -1.11
CA ASP A 241 -14.91 25.13 -1.35
C ASP A 241 -16.39 25.53 -1.31
N LEU A 242 -17.26 24.71 -1.89
CA LEU A 242 -18.72 24.89 -1.80
C LEU A 242 -19.18 24.76 -0.33
N LEU A 243 -18.75 23.71 0.35
CA LEU A 243 -19.07 23.49 1.76
C LEU A 243 -18.62 24.66 2.65
N SER A 244 -17.41 25.17 2.43
CA SER A 244 -16.81 26.29 3.16
C SER A 244 -17.61 27.58 2.97
N LYS A 245 -18.05 27.87 1.74
CA LYS A 245 -18.92 29.03 1.46
C LYS A 245 -20.28 28.92 2.16
N ALA A 246 -20.80 27.71 2.34
CA ALA A 246 -22.04 27.48 3.06
C ALA A 246 -21.89 27.56 4.59
N ALA A 247 -20.68 27.41 5.15
CA ALA A 247 -20.48 27.31 6.60
C ALA A 247 -21.05 28.51 7.39
N LYS A 248 -20.82 29.74 6.91
CA LYS A 248 -21.30 31.00 7.53
C LYS A 248 -22.70 31.42 7.10
N SER A 249 -23.48 30.50 6.52
CA SER A 249 -24.83 30.77 6.05
C SER A 249 -25.84 29.82 6.70
N PRO A 250 -27.06 30.29 7.05
CA PRO A 250 -28.14 29.42 7.54
C PRO A 250 -28.78 28.58 6.42
N ILE A 251 -28.29 28.67 5.18
CA ILE A 251 -28.80 27.94 4.01
C ILE A 251 -28.86 26.43 4.26
N THR A 252 -29.93 25.80 3.75
CA THR A 252 -30.05 24.35 3.69
C THR A 252 -29.04 23.79 2.71
N VAL A 253 -28.24 22.83 3.18
CA VAL A 253 -27.22 22.16 2.36
C VAL A 253 -27.66 20.73 2.05
N LEU A 254 -27.57 20.34 0.78
CA LEU A 254 -27.86 18.99 0.32
C LEU A 254 -26.56 18.30 -0.12
N LEU A 255 -26.08 17.35 0.67
CA LEU A 255 -24.91 16.53 0.38
C LEU A 255 -25.31 15.36 -0.52
N LEU A 256 -24.77 15.34 -1.74
CA LEU A 256 -24.98 14.29 -2.72
C LEU A 256 -23.72 13.43 -2.78
N GLY A 257 -23.87 12.11 -2.79
CA GLY A 257 -22.73 11.22 -2.98
C GLY A 257 -23.03 9.79 -2.59
N GLU A 258 -22.18 8.88 -3.04
CA GLU A 258 -22.33 7.44 -2.78
C GLU A 258 -22.27 7.10 -1.29
N THR A 259 -22.69 5.89 -0.95
CA THR A 259 -22.53 5.37 0.41
C THR A 259 -21.04 5.25 0.74
N GLY A 260 -20.67 5.65 1.96
CA GLY A 260 -19.28 5.52 2.45
C GLY A 260 -18.32 6.65 2.05
N VAL A 261 -18.75 7.71 1.36
CA VAL A 261 -17.86 8.86 1.03
C VAL A 261 -17.57 9.81 2.20
N GLY A 262 -18.25 9.62 3.34
CA GLY A 262 -18.07 10.45 4.55
C GLY A 262 -19.02 11.64 4.68
N LYS A 263 -20.26 11.56 4.16
CA LYS A 263 -21.27 12.63 4.22
C LYS A 263 -21.50 13.17 5.64
N GLU A 264 -21.49 12.31 6.65
CA GLU A 264 -21.62 12.70 8.07
C GLU A 264 -20.46 13.58 8.53
N VAL A 265 -19.21 13.28 8.14
CA VAL A 265 -18.04 14.09 8.50
C VAL A 265 -18.10 15.47 7.84
N PHE A 266 -18.63 15.55 6.61
CA PHE A 266 -18.88 16.83 5.93
C PHE A 266 -19.94 17.66 6.66
N ALA A 267 -21.04 17.04 7.09
CA ALA A 267 -22.10 17.71 7.85
C ALA A 267 -21.60 18.20 9.22
N GLN A 268 -20.82 17.38 9.91
CA GLN A 268 -20.20 17.71 11.18
C GLN A 268 -19.24 18.91 11.02
N TRP A 269 -18.36 18.87 10.02
CA TRP A 269 -17.44 19.98 9.73
C TRP A 269 -18.20 21.27 9.43
N LEU A 270 -19.28 21.19 8.65
CA LEU A 270 -20.11 22.33 8.29
C LEU A 270 -20.77 22.98 9.52
N HIS A 271 -21.15 22.16 10.51
CA HIS A 271 -21.68 22.62 11.79
C HIS A 271 -20.60 23.28 12.64
N GLU A 272 -19.46 22.60 12.83
CA GLU A 272 -18.31 23.08 13.63
C GLU A 272 -17.75 24.41 13.10
N ASN A 273 -17.89 24.71 11.81
CA ASN A 273 -17.43 25.95 11.18
C ASN A 273 -18.51 27.02 10.98
N SER A 274 -19.73 26.76 11.47
CA SER A 274 -20.85 27.70 11.37
C SER A 274 -20.94 28.66 12.54
N ASP A 275 -21.89 29.59 12.48
CA ASP A 275 -22.22 30.46 13.62
C ASP A 275 -23.02 29.74 14.71
N ARG A 276 -23.31 28.44 14.51
CA ARG A 276 -24.01 27.55 15.45
C ARG A 276 -23.10 26.45 15.99
N ALA A 277 -21.78 26.60 15.92
CA ALA A 277 -20.82 25.56 16.32
C ALA A 277 -20.96 25.11 17.79
N ASP A 278 -21.35 26.03 18.68
CA ASP A 278 -21.59 25.74 20.11
C ASP A 278 -23.02 25.23 20.40
N GLN A 279 -23.86 25.07 19.37
CA GLN A 279 -25.26 24.66 19.49
C GLN A 279 -25.42 23.15 19.21
N PRO A 280 -26.57 22.53 19.52
CA PRO A 280 -26.77 21.10 19.29
C PRO A 280 -26.59 20.69 17.81
N PHE A 281 -25.81 19.64 17.58
CA PHE A 281 -25.80 18.89 16.33
C PHE A 281 -26.55 17.57 16.52
N VAL A 282 -27.66 17.39 15.81
CA VAL A 282 -28.47 16.17 15.88
C VAL A 282 -28.37 15.44 14.54
N ALA A 283 -27.71 14.28 14.52
CA ALA A 283 -27.64 13.40 13.36
C ALA A 283 -28.73 12.32 13.42
N VAL A 284 -29.39 12.08 12.28
CA VAL A 284 -30.43 11.06 12.12
C VAL A 284 -30.20 10.34 10.80
N ASN A 285 -30.08 9.01 10.85
CA ASN A 285 -30.09 8.17 9.65
C ASN A 285 -31.53 7.71 9.40
N CYS A 286 -32.13 8.17 8.30
CA CYS A 286 -33.51 7.88 7.95
C CYS A 286 -33.71 6.40 7.61
N ALA A 287 -32.73 5.75 6.97
CA ALA A 287 -32.79 4.34 6.61
C ALA A 287 -32.73 3.40 7.83
N ALA A 288 -32.22 3.86 8.97
CA ALA A 288 -32.15 3.09 10.21
C ALA A 288 -33.47 3.09 11.01
N ILE A 289 -34.43 3.96 10.68
CA ILE A 289 -35.69 4.11 11.40
C ILE A 289 -36.81 3.50 10.56
N PRO A 290 -37.63 2.58 11.11
CA PRO A 290 -38.79 2.05 10.40
C PRO A 290 -39.73 3.16 9.93
N ASN A 291 -40.29 3.02 8.72
CA ASN A 291 -41.16 4.02 8.09
C ASN A 291 -42.35 4.44 8.97
N ASP A 292 -42.87 3.53 9.79
CA ASP A 292 -44.00 3.82 10.68
C ASP A 292 -43.60 4.69 11.89
N LEU A 293 -42.31 4.71 12.24
CA LEU A 293 -41.79 5.44 13.40
C LEU A 293 -41.08 6.75 13.02
N ILE A 294 -40.65 6.90 11.77
CA ILE A 294 -39.83 8.03 11.32
C ILE A 294 -40.50 9.38 11.58
N GLU A 295 -41.82 9.44 11.41
CA GLU A 295 -42.60 10.65 11.65
C GLU A 295 -42.58 11.03 13.15
N SER A 296 -42.78 10.04 14.02
CA SER A 296 -42.77 10.24 15.48
C SER A 296 -41.38 10.59 16.02
N GLU A 297 -40.32 10.04 15.44
CA GLU A 297 -38.94 10.38 15.81
C GLU A 297 -38.59 11.80 15.37
N LEU A 298 -38.86 12.17 14.10
CA LEU A 298 -38.49 13.48 13.57
C LEU A 298 -39.30 14.63 14.19
N PHE A 299 -40.62 14.48 14.28
CA PHE A 299 -41.52 15.58 14.67
C PHE A 299 -42.05 15.47 16.10
N GLY A 300 -41.85 14.33 16.77
CA GLY A 300 -42.31 14.09 18.13
C GLY A 300 -43.73 13.55 18.17
N VAL A 301 -44.11 13.03 19.34
CA VAL A 301 -45.41 12.39 19.56
C VAL A 301 -46.08 12.94 20.82
N GLN A 302 -47.39 13.17 20.75
CA GLN A 302 -48.21 13.50 21.90
C GLN A 302 -48.84 12.24 22.49
N LYS A 303 -48.99 12.18 23.82
CA LYS A 303 -49.67 11.09 24.51
C LYS A 303 -51.04 10.82 23.88
N GLY A 304 -51.31 9.57 23.51
CA GLY A 304 -52.56 9.14 22.89
C GLY A 304 -52.63 9.28 21.36
N ALA A 305 -51.55 9.67 20.68
CA ALA A 305 -51.52 9.81 19.22
C ALA A 305 -51.68 8.49 18.45
N PHE A 306 -51.25 7.36 19.02
CA PHE A 306 -51.46 6.00 18.48
C PHE A 306 -51.42 4.95 19.60
N THR A 307 -51.80 3.71 19.28
CA THR A 307 -51.76 2.56 20.20
C THR A 307 -50.30 2.28 20.63
N GLY A 308 -49.90 2.75 21.80
CA GLY A 308 -48.53 2.64 22.33
C GLY A 308 -47.91 3.96 22.78
N ALA A 309 -48.50 5.12 22.43
CA ALA A 309 -48.03 6.45 22.83
C ALA A 309 -48.38 6.78 24.29
N GLN A 310 -47.74 6.09 25.25
CA GLN A 310 -47.98 6.25 26.69
C GLN A 310 -47.46 7.59 27.26
N GLN A 311 -46.45 8.17 26.62
CA GLN A 311 -45.80 9.43 27.03
C GLN A 311 -45.57 10.33 25.82
N SER A 312 -45.71 11.64 26.01
CA SER A 312 -45.31 12.63 25.00
C SER A 312 -43.79 12.71 24.91
N ARG A 313 -43.23 12.77 23.70
CA ARG A 313 -41.77 12.88 23.46
C ARG A 313 -41.47 13.96 22.42
N PRO A 314 -40.47 14.83 22.66
CA PRO A 314 -40.05 15.83 21.68
C PRO A 314 -39.36 15.16 20.49
N GLY A 315 -39.61 15.68 19.30
CA GLY A 315 -38.98 15.20 18.06
C GLY A 315 -37.52 15.63 17.91
N ARG A 316 -36.83 15.10 16.89
CA ARG A 316 -35.47 15.52 16.51
C ARG A 316 -35.38 17.00 16.13
N PHE A 317 -36.42 17.55 15.51
CA PHE A 317 -36.45 18.99 15.23
C PHE A 317 -36.45 19.85 16.50
N GLU A 318 -37.26 19.49 17.49
CA GLU A 318 -37.28 20.22 18.77
C GLU A 318 -35.94 20.08 19.51
N ARG A 319 -35.31 18.92 19.44
CA ARG A 319 -33.99 18.67 20.05
C ARG A 319 -32.83 19.39 19.36
N ALA A 320 -33.00 19.75 18.09
CA ALA A 320 -32.02 20.48 17.29
C ALA A 320 -32.29 21.99 17.28
N ASP A 321 -33.25 22.48 18.07
CA ASP A 321 -33.61 23.89 18.10
C ASP A 321 -32.40 24.78 18.47
N GLY A 322 -32.25 25.90 17.76
CA GLY A 322 -31.06 26.77 17.81
C GLY A 322 -29.82 26.20 17.10
N GLY A 323 -29.78 24.91 16.80
CA GLY A 323 -28.63 24.18 16.28
C GLY A 323 -28.77 23.72 14.83
N THR A 324 -28.27 22.52 14.55
CA THR A 324 -28.23 21.89 13.22
C THR A 324 -28.80 20.46 13.28
N LEU A 325 -29.69 20.14 12.34
CA LEU A 325 -30.22 18.80 12.13
C LEU A 325 -29.61 18.21 10.86
N PHE A 326 -28.93 17.08 10.98
CA PHE A 326 -28.40 16.31 9.87
C PHE A 326 -29.32 15.10 9.59
N LEU A 327 -29.84 15.02 8.37
CA LEU A 327 -30.65 13.90 7.88
C LEU A 327 -29.86 13.11 6.84
N ASP A 328 -29.37 11.93 7.22
CA ASP A 328 -28.72 10.99 6.29
C ASP A 328 -29.75 10.06 5.65
N GLU A 329 -29.44 9.62 4.43
CA GLU A 329 -30.31 8.83 3.56
C GLU A 329 -31.75 9.36 3.44
N LEU A 330 -31.87 10.68 3.20
CA LEU A 330 -33.15 11.39 3.06
C LEU A 330 -34.07 10.81 1.96
N GLY A 331 -33.51 10.12 0.97
CA GLY A 331 -34.28 9.44 -0.08
C GLY A 331 -35.25 8.38 0.44
N ASP A 332 -35.05 7.88 1.67
CA ASP A 332 -35.86 6.84 2.31
C ASP A 332 -37.01 7.40 3.17
N LEU A 333 -37.24 8.71 3.18
CA LEU A 333 -38.36 9.31 3.94
C LEU A 333 -39.73 8.85 3.41
N SER A 334 -40.62 8.48 4.33
CA SER A 334 -42.02 8.19 4.01
C SER A 334 -42.74 9.42 3.41
N PRO A 335 -43.75 9.24 2.55
CA PRO A 335 -44.48 10.36 1.94
C PRO A 335 -45.09 11.32 2.98
N SER A 336 -45.58 10.82 4.12
CA SER A 336 -46.13 11.66 5.20
C SER A 336 -45.04 12.51 5.86
N ALA A 337 -43.86 11.93 6.11
CA ALA A 337 -42.72 12.65 6.65
C ALA A 337 -42.21 13.73 5.69
N GLN A 338 -42.23 13.47 4.37
CA GLN A 338 -41.86 14.46 3.35
C GLN A 338 -42.79 15.70 3.40
N VAL A 339 -44.10 15.51 3.57
CA VAL A 339 -45.06 16.63 3.70
C VAL A 339 -44.77 17.48 4.93
N LYS A 340 -44.55 16.84 6.09
CA LYS A 340 -44.25 17.56 7.33
C LYS A 340 -42.90 18.26 7.26
N LEU A 341 -41.89 17.64 6.67
CA LEU A 341 -40.58 18.25 6.47
C LEU A 341 -40.68 19.51 5.61
N LEU A 342 -41.45 19.46 4.51
CA LEU A 342 -41.70 20.64 3.67
C LEU A 342 -42.35 21.77 4.48
N ARG A 343 -43.34 21.46 5.31
CA ARG A 343 -44.01 22.45 6.17
C ARG A 343 -43.02 23.11 7.13
N VAL A 344 -42.19 22.33 7.82
CA VAL A 344 -41.15 22.86 8.71
C VAL A 344 -40.16 23.78 7.96
N LEU A 345 -39.74 23.40 6.75
CA LEU A 345 -38.84 24.21 5.92
C LEU A 345 -39.47 25.51 5.39
N GLN A 346 -40.79 25.58 5.33
CA GLN A 346 -41.54 26.76 4.86
C GLN A 346 -41.91 27.70 6.02
N THR A 347 -42.42 27.15 7.12
CA THR A 347 -42.98 27.95 8.24
C THR A 347 -42.03 28.09 9.43
N GLY A 348 -41.04 27.20 9.57
CA GLY A 348 -40.23 27.09 10.80
C GLY A 348 -41.03 26.56 11.99
N GLU A 349 -42.13 25.85 11.75
CA GLU A 349 -43.02 25.34 12.79
C GLU A 349 -43.16 23.82 12.71
N VAL A 350 -43.11 23.16 13.86
CA VAL A 350 -43.27 21.71 14.04
C VAL A 350 -44.55 21.42 14.80
N GLU A 351 -45.30 20.42 14.32
CA GLU A 351 -46.47 19.85 15.00
C GLU A 351 -46.18 18.39 15.34
N ARG A 352 -46.38 18.02 16.61
CA ARG A 352 -46.24 16.62 17.06
C ARG A 352 -47.36 15.77 16.48
N LEU A 353 -47.14 14.47 16.34
CA LEU A 353 -48.22 13.55 15.97
C LEU A 353 -49.29 13.57 17.06
N GLY A 354 -50.55 13.73 16.64
CA GLY A 354 -51.71 13.80 17.54
C GLY A 354 -51.82 15.11 18.33
N ASP A 355 -51.10 16.16 17.93
CA ASP A 355 -51.13 17.49 18.53
C ASP A 355 -51.37 18.56 17.45
N ASP A 356 -52.24 19.52 17.74
CA ASP A 356 -52.54 20.67 16.86
C ASP A 356 -51.70 21.90 17.22
N LYS A 357 -50.93 21.83 18.32
CA LYS A 357 -50.07 22.93 18.76
C LYS A 357 -48.82 23.06 17.89
N ALA A 358 -48.79 24.10 17.05
CA ALA A 358 -47.58 24.52 16.35
C ALA A 358 -46.49 25.02 17.32
N ARG A 359 -45.25 24.59 17.10
CA ARG A 359 -44.07 24.98 17.88
C ARG A 359 -43.02 25.58 16.95
N LYS A 360 -42.62 26.83 17.16
CA LYS A 360 -41.55 27.45 16.39
C LYS A 360 -40.21 26.82 16.75
N VAL A 361 -39.43 26.48 15.72
CA VAL A 361 -38.07 25.96 15.84
C VAL A 361 -37.16 26.70 14.86
N ASN A 362 -35.91 26.94 15.26
CA ASN A 362 -34.88 27.56 14.45
C ASN A 362 -33.76 26.56 14.17
N VAL A 363 -33.97 25.67 13.21
CA VAL A 363 -33.04 24.57 12.90
C VAL A 363 -32.39 24.79 11.54
N ARG A 364 -31.06 24.70 11.49
CA ARG A 364 -30.33 24.61 10.23
C ARG A 364 -30.42 23.17 9.73
N LEU A 365 -30.91 22.96 8.52
CA LEU A 365 -31.01 21.61 7.94
C LEU A 365 -29.80 21.30 7.06
N VAL A 366 -29.19 20.15 7.28
CA VAL A 366 -28.22 19.52 6.37
C VAL A 366 -28.79 18.16 5.98
N ALA A 367 -29.02 17.92 4.70
CA ALA A 367 -29.55 16.66 4.21
C ALA A 367 -28.49 15.92 3.40
N ALA A 368 -28.51 14.59 3.43
CA ALA A 368 -27.61 13.73 2.67
C ALA A 368 -28.39 12.60 2.01
N THR A 369 -27.97 12.19 0.81
CA THR A 369 -28.51 10.98 0.16
C THR A 369 -27.55 10.41 -0.87
N ASN A 370 -27.59 9.09 -1.05
CA ASN A 370 -27.00 8.38 -2.18
C ASN A 370 -27.96 8.18 -3.36
N VAL A 371 -29.27 8.43 -3.17
CA VAL A 371 -30.31 8.19 -4.17
C VAL A 371 -30.33 9.34 -5.19
N ASN A 372 -30.53 9.00 -6.46
CA ASN A 372 -30.86 10.01 -7.46
C ASN A 372 -32.28 10.54 -7.21
N LEU A 373 -32.37 11.69 -6.53
CA LEU A 373 -33.65 12.31 -6.18
C LEU A 373 -34.50 12.69 -7.41
N GLN A 374 -33.89 13.03 -8.54
CA GLN A 374 -34.65 13.33 -9.76
C GLN A 374 -35.36 12.09 -10.31
N GLN A 375 -34.68 10.94 -10.29
CA GLN A 375 -35.31 9.67 -10.63
C GLN A 375 -36.40 9.30 -9.62
N ALA A 376 -36.15 9.50 -8.32
CA ALA A 376 -37.15 9.23 -7.28
C ALA A 376 -38.42 10.10 -7.44
N ILE A 377 -38.29 11.32 -7.96
CA ILE A 377 -39.44 12.18 -8.32
C ILE A 377 -40.19 11.60 -9.51
N ALA A 378 -39.47 11.18 -10.57
CA ALA A 378 -40.10 10.56 -11.75
C ALA A 378 -40.87 9.28 -11.38
N ASP A 379 -40.35 8.51 -10.42
CA ASP A 379 -40.99 7.29 -9.90
C ASP A 379 -42.12 7.56 -8.89
N GLY A 380 -42.42 8.82 -8.55
CA GLY A 380 -43.44 9.19 -7.57
C GLY A 380 -43.08 8.87 -6.10
N ARG A 381 -41.83 8.52 -5.81
CA ARG A 381 -41.34 8.19 -4.46
C ARG A 381 -40.90 9.42 -3.66
N PHE A 382 -40.56 10.51 -4.34
CA PHE A 382 -40.11 11.75 -3.72
C PHE A 382 -40.85 12.95 -4.28
N ARG A 383 -41.22 13.91 -3.43
CA ARG A 383 -41.97 15.10 -3.88
C ARG A 383 -41.06 16.15 -4.51
N ALA A 384 -41.48 16.68 -5.66
CA ALA A 384 -40.75 17.72 -6.39
C ALA A 384 -40.63 19.03 -5.59
N ASP A 385 -41.69 19.44 -4.88
CA ASP A 385 -41.70 20.67 -4.08
C ASP A 385 -40.67 20.64 -2.93
N LEU A 386 -40.56 19.51 -2.23
CA LEU A 386 -39.55 19.28 -1.20
C LEU A 386 -38.13 19.28 -1.80
N TYR A 387 -37.94 18.63 -2.96
CA TYR A 387 -36.65 18.63 -3.65
C TYR A 387 -36.16 20.03 -3.94
N TYR A 388 -36.98 20.91 -4.53
CA TYR A 388 -36.56 22.28 -4.83
C TYR A 388 -36.22 23.10 -3.59
N ARG A 389 -36.83 22.82 -2.44
CA ARG A 389 -36.50 23.48 -1.17
C ARG A 389 -35.17 22.98 -0.58
N LEU A 390 -34.87 21.69 -0.73
CA LEU A 390 -33.65 21.07 -0.22
C LEU A 390 -32.44 21.32 -1.13
N ALA A 391 -32.64 21.27 -2.45
CA ALA A 391 -31.61 21.48 -3.47
C ALA A 391 -31.23 22.96 -3.65
N THR A 392 -31.43 23.79 -2.61
CA THR A 392 -31.03 25.21 -2.62
C THR A 392 -29.51 25.35 -2.67
N TYR A 393 -28.78 24.44 -2.01
CA TYR A 393 -27.32 24.41 -2.04
C TYR A 393 -26.79 22.96 -2.13
N PRO A 394 -26.74 22.38 -3.33
CA PRO A 394 -26.24 21.02 -3.52
C PRO A 394 -24.70 20.98 -3.50
N VAL A 395 -24.13 20.05 -2.73
CA VAL A 395 -22.70 19.77 -2.67
C VAL A 395 -22.49 18.31 -3.04
N ALA A 396 -21.92 18.06 -4.22
CA ALA A 396 -21.58 16.72 -4.67
C ALA A 396 -20.21 16.30 -4.09
N ILE A 397 -20.20 15.24 -3.30
CA ILE A 397 -18.99 14.64 -2.73
C ILE A 397 -18.51 13.53 -3.67
N PRO A 398 -17.31 13.65 -4.26
CA PRO A 398 -16.84 12.68 -5.23
C PRO A 398 -16.50 11.35 -4.55
N PRO A 399 -16.79 10.21 -5.21
CA PRO A 399 -16.37 8.90 -4.75
C PRO A 399 -14.84 8.76 -4.80
N LEU A 400 -14.29 7.83 -4.01
CA LEU A 400 -12.85 7.67 -3.81
C LEU A 400 -12.10 7.36 -5.11
N ARG A 401 -12.75 6.68 -6.07
CA ARG A 401 -12.19 6.39 -7.40
C ARG A 401 -11.95 7.63 -8.27
N GLU A 402 -12.65 8.74 -8.02
CA GLU A 402 -12.47 10.02 -8.71
C GLU A 402 -11.45 10.92 -8.00
N ARG A 403 -11.01 10.51 -6.80
CA ARG A 403 -10.03 11.23 -5.97
C ARG A 403 -8.91 10.32 -5.48
N LYS A 404 -8.39 9.46 -6.36
CA LYS A 404 -7.34 8.49 -6.02
C LYS A 404 -6.06 9.10 -5.43
N SER A 405 -5.75 10.35 -5.77
CA SER A 405 -4.62 11.10 -5.18
C SER A 405 -4.78 11.37 -3.69
N ASP A 406 -6.00 11.26 -3.14
CA ASP A 406 -6.26 11.43 -1.70
C ASP A 406 -6.00 10.14 -0.91
N ILE A 407 -5.90 8.98 -1.57
CA ILE A 407 -5.72 7.68 -0.91
C ILE A 407 -4.47 7.64 -0.03
N PRO A 408 -3.27 8.08 -0.46
CA PRO A 408 -2.08 8.03 0.40
C PRO A 408 -2.25 8.81 1.71
N VAL A 409 -2.80 10.02 1.64
CA VAL A 409 -3.00 10.88 2.83
C VAL A 409 -4.08 10.30 3.75
N LEU A 410 -5.16 9.75 3.18
CA LEU A 410 -6.20 9.06 3.95
C LEU A 410 -5.62 7.84 4.68
N VAL A 411 -4.78 7.05 4.00
CA VAL A 411 -4.12 5.89 4.61
C VAL A 411 -3.24 6.32 5.78
N THR A 412 -2.40 7.36 5.61
CA THR A 412 -1.57 7.88 6.70
C THR A 412 -2.42 8.26 7.92
N ALA A 413 -3.50 9.03 7.73
CA ALA A 413 -4.38 9.42 8.82
C ALA A 413 -5.06 8.22 9.51
N LEU A 414 -5.43 7.18 8.75
CA LEU A 414 -6.01 5.96 9.29
C LEU A 414 -4.99 5.14 10.08
N LEU A 415 -3.74 5.04 9.62
CA LEU A 415 -2.68 4.38 10.38
C LEU A 415 -2.41 5.09 11.70
N GLU A 416 -2.32 6.42 11.69
CA GLU A 416 -2.14 7.24 12.89
C GLU A 416 -3.30 7.05 13.88
N LYS A 417 -4.53 6.86 13.38
CA LYS A 417 -5.70 6.55 14.20
C LYS A 417 -5.63 5.15 14.82
N TYR A 418 -5.32 4.11 14.03
CA TYR A 418 -5.49 2.71 14.45
C TYR A 418 -4.25 2.09 15.09
N ALA A 419 -3.04 2.50 14.72
CA ALA A 419 -1.81 1.94 15.30
C ALA A 419 -1.76 2.08 16.83
N PRO A 420 -2.11 3.24 17.44
CA PRO A 420 -2.17 3.37 18.90
C PRO A 420 -3.26 2.52 19.55
N ILE A 421 -4.43 2.37 18.90
CA ILE A 421 -5.58 1.61 19.40
C ILE A 421 -5.20 0.12 19.57
N TYR A 422 -4.44 -0.43 18.63
CA TYR A 422 -3.98 -1.82 18.68
C TYR A 422 -2.59 -1.99 19.30
N HIS A 423 -2.02 -0.92 19.88
CA HIS A 423 -0.68 -0.91 20.48
C HIS A 423 0.42 -1.46 19.56
N LYS A 424 0.36 -1.11 18.26
CA LYS A 424 1.37 -1.52 17.27
C LYS A 424 2.26 -0.36 16.85
N SER A 425 3.54 -0.66 16.69
CA SER A 425 4.47 0.21 15.95
C SER A 425 4.50 -0.26 14.50
N LEU A 426 4.30 0.63 13.55
CA LEU A 426 4.24 0.32 12.12
C LEU A 426 5.31 1.11 11.37
N LEU A 427 5.93 0.49 10.36
CA LEU A 427 6.90 1.13 9.47
C LEU A 427 6.24 1.68 8.18
N GLY A 428 4.91 1.75 8.14
CA GLY A 428 4.13 2.21 6.98
C GLY A 428 3.60 1.07 6.11
N LEU A 429 3.31 1.38 4.84
CA LEU A 429 2.91 0.43 3.80
C LEU A 429 4.06 0.19 2.84
N THR A 430 4.11 -1.00 2.25
CA THR A 430 4.95 -1.27 1.07
C THR A 430 4.42 -0.54 -0.17
N ASP A 431 5.29 -0.31 -1.16
CA ASP A 431 4.90 0.31 -2.43
C ASP A 431 3.85 -0.52 -3.18
N ARG A 432 4.00 -1.86 -3.13
CA ARG A 432 3.04 -2.78 -3.75
C ARG A 432 1.66 -2.68 -3.09
N ALA A 433 1.61 -2.58 -1.77
CA ALA A 433 0.39 -2.35 -1.00
C ALA A 433 -0.28 -1.03 -1.39
N MET A 434 0.49 0.06 -1.44
CA MET A 434 -0.03 1.37 -1.85
C MET A 434 -0.57 1.36 -3.29
N GLN A 435 0.15 0.75 -4.23
CA GLN A 435 -0.32 0.63 -5.61
C GLN A 435 -1.59 -0.19 -5.72
N ALA A 436 -1.72 -1.29 -4.96
CA ALA A 436 -2.95 -2.09 -4.94
C ALA A 436 -4.16 -1.26 -4.44
N LEU A 437 -3.96 -0.43 -3.41
CA LEU A 437 -4.99 0.50 -2.93
C LEU A 437 -5.36 1.55 -4.00
N MET A 438 -4.39 2.11 -4.73
CA MET A 438 -4.66 3.08 -5.79
C MET A 438 -5.34 2.46 -7.03
N ALA A 439 -5.06 1.19 -7.32
CA ALA A 439 -5.66 0.48 -8.45
C ALA A 439 -7.13 0.08 -8.21
N TYR A 440 -7.51 -0.15 -6.95
CA TYR A 440 -8.85 -0.61 -6.59
C TYR A 440 -9.96 0.43 -6.87
N HIS A 441 -11.18 -0.06 -7.09
CA HIS A 441 -12.33 0.76 -7.53
C HIS A 441 -13.12 1.37 -6.36
N TRP A 442 -12.92 0.89 -5.14
CA TRP A 442 -13.53 1.42 -3.90
C TRP A 442 -15.06 1.56 -3.92
N PRO A 443 -15.82 0.47 -4.16
CA PRO A 443 -17.29 0.51 -4.13
C PRO A 443 -17.86 0.99 -2.78
N GLY A 444 -17.18 0.72 -1.67
CA GLY A 444 -17.56 1.22 -0.34
C GLY A 444 -16.83 2.49 0.09
N ASN A 445 -16.10 3.13 -0.83
CA ASN A 445 -15.42 4.42 -0.64
C ASN A 445 -14.52 4.44 0.62
N VAL A 446 -14.57 5.53 1.39
CA VAL A 446 -13.70 5.74 2.57
C VAL A 446 -14.03 4.73 3.68
N ARG A 447 -15.29 4.32 3.81
CA ARG A 447 -15.70 3.31 4.80
C ARG A 447 -15.06 1.94 4.55
N GLU A 448 -14.98 1.52 3.30
CA GLU A 448 -14.29 0.29 2.93
C GLU A 448 -12.77 0.41 3.14
N LEU A 449 -12.18 1.55 2.76
CA LEU A 449 -10.76 1.83 3.00
C LEU A 449 -10.42 1.78 4.50
N GLU A 450 -11.23 2.43 5.34
CA GLU A 450 -11.08 2.44 6.80
C GLU A 450 -11.08 1.02 7.38
N ASN A 451 -12.10 0.22 7.05
CA ASN A 451 -12.20 -1.18 7.51
C ASN A 451 -11.01 -2.03 7.04
N LEU A 452 -10.55 -1.81 5.81
CA LEU A 452 -9.46 -2.57 5.21
C LEU A 452 -8.12 -2.23 5.87
N ILE A 453 -7.85 -0.95 6.14
CA ILE A 453 -6.64 -0.49 6.85
C ILE A 453 -6.68 -0.94 8.31
N GLU A 454 -7.81 -0.80 9.01
CA GLU A 454 -7.98 -1.27 10.39
C GLU A 454 -7.65 -2.77 10.52
N ARG A 455 -8.19 -3.59 9.60
CA ARG A 455 -7.88 -5.03 9.54
C ARG A 455 -6.40 -5.29 9.26
N ALA A 456 -5.78 -4.55 8.34
CA ALA A 456 -4.37 -4.73 8.01
C ALA A 456 -3.46 -4.38 9.21
N VAL A 457 -3.78 -3.32 9.95
CA VAL A 457 -3.13 -2.97 11.22
C VAL A 457 -3.30 -4.10 12.23
N LEU A 458 -4.47 -4.73 12.33
CA LEU A 458 -4.68 -5.87 13.22
C LEU A 458 -3.85 -7.12 12.83
N LEU A 459 -3.64 -7.36 11.54
CA LEU A 459 -2.94 -8.55 11.04
C LEU A 459 -1.40 -8.43 11.04
N VAL A 460 -0.86 -7.26 10.75
CA VAL A 460 0.59 -7.06 10.57
C VAL A 460 1.38 -7.25 11.88
N PRO A 461 2.54 -7.93 11.90
CA PRO A 461 3.40 -7.97 13.08
C PRO A 461 3.85 -6.57 13.54
N SER A 462 4.08 -6.39 14.84
CA SER A 462 4.60 -5.11 15.36
C SER A 462 6.05 -4.89 14.86
N GLY A 463 6.35 -3.67 14.41
CA GLY A 463 7.64 -3.30 13.82
C GLY A 463 7.80 -3.65 12.34
N ALA A 464 6.74 -4.10 11.67
CA ALA A 464 6.77 -4.44 10.24
C ALA A 464 6.01 -3.41 9.37
N GLN A 465 6.18 -3.53 8.06
CA GLN A 465 5.39 -2.79 7.06
C GLN A 465 4.13 -3.59 6.68
N ILE A 466 3.07 -2.87 6.32
CA ILE A 466 1.85 -3.47 5.78
C ILE A 466 2.07 -3.84 4.32
N GLU A 467 2.05 -5.14 4.07
CA GLU A 467 2.12 -5.76 2.73
C GLU A 467 0.73 -5.99 2.10
N VAL A 468 0.69 -6.26 0.80
CA VAL A 468 -0.56 -6.50 0.04
C VAL A 468 -1.41 -7.60 0.66
N GLU A 469 -0.78 -8.63 1.21
CA GLU A 469 -1.45 -9.81 1.78
C GLU A 469 -2.25 -9.47 3.04
N HIS A 470 -1.79 -8.49 3.82
CA HIS A 470 -2.51 -7.97 4.99
C HIS A 470 -3.76 -7.17 4.58
N LEU A 471 -3.73 -6.54 3.39
CA LEU A 471 -4.83 -5.75 2.86
C LEU A 471 -5.91 -6.62 2.20
N PHE A 472 -5.49 -7.57 1.35
CA PHE A 472 -6.37 -8.38 0.51
C PHE A 472 -6.20 -9.88 0.79
N ALA A 473 -6.67 -10.34 1.94
CA ALA A 473 -6.68 -11.77 2.29
C ALA A 473 -7.41 -12.60 1.22
N GLY A 474 -6.65 -13.33 0.39
CA GLY A 474 -7.16 -14.28 -0.60
C GLY A 474 -7.55 -13.73 -1.98
N ALA A 475 -7.42 -12.42 -2.23
CA ALA A 475 -7.71 -11.82 -3.53
C ALA A 475 -6.62 -10.83 -3.91
N THR A 476 -5.45 -11.34 -4.30
CA THR A 476 -4.43 -10.52 -4.94
C THR A 476 -5.03 -9.98 -6.24
N PRO A 477 -5.01 -8.66 -6.49
CA PRO A 477 -5.04 -8.19 -7.87
C PRO A 477 -3.85 -8.88 -8.55
N THR A 478 -4.13 -9.74 -9.51
CA THR A 478 -3.11 -10.42 -10.29
C THR A 478 -2.29 -9.36 -11.00
N ALA A 479 -1.12 -9.04 -10.44
CA ALA A 479 -0.11 -8.31 -11.19
C ALA A 479 0.15 -9.13 -12.46
N PRO A 480 0.15 -8.50 -13.66
CA PRO A 480 0.44 -9.21 -14.89
C PRO A 480 1.77 -9.98 -14.76
N PRO A 481 1.87 -11.21 -15.30
CA PRO A 481 3.12 -11.95 -15.29
C PRO A 481 4.19 -11.13 -16.02
N GLY A 482 5.20 -10.69 -15.27
CA GLY A 482 6.38 -10.04 -15.82
C GLY A 482 7.44 -11.04 -16.27
N ALA A 483 8.38 -10.61 -17.09
CA ALA A 483 9.57 -11.37 -17.43
C ALA A 483 10.50 -11.51 -16.20
N ALA A 484 11.13 -12.67 -16.03
CA ALA A 484 12.09 -12.94 -14.95
C ALA A 484 13.52 -12.98 -15.51
N ILE A 485 14.53 -12.83 -14.66
CA ILE A 485 15.93 -12.97 -15.07
C ILE A 485 16.38 -14.43 -14.95
N ASP A 486 16.96 -14.99 -16.01
CA ASP A 486 17.53 -16.34 -16.02
C ASP A 486 18.92 -16.43 -15.35
N ARG A 487 19.51 -17.62 -15.30
CA ARG A 487 20.83 -17.82 -14.66
C ARG A 487 21.99 -17.09 -15.38
N GLN A 488 21.77 -16.67 -16.62
CA GLN A 488 22.74 -15.98 -17.48
C GLN A 488 22.57 -14.46 -17.44
N GLY A 489 21.59 -13.95 -16.69
CA GLY A 489 21.32 -12.51 -16.59
C GLY A 489 20.45 -11.96 -17.71
N GLN A 490 19.79 -12.82 -18.49
CA GLN A 490 18.89 -12.41 -19.57
C GLN A 490 17.44 -12.36 -19.08
N VAL A 491 16.69 -11.38 -19.58
CA VAL A 491 15.27 -11.20 -19.28
C VAL A 491 14.46 -12.18 -20.15
N GLY A 492 13.87 -13.20 -19.53
CA GLY A 492 13.13 -14.28 -20.18
C GLY A 492 11.73 -14.49 -19.60
N ASN A 493 10.96 -15.39 -20.21
CA ASN A 493 9.57 -15.65 -19.80
C ASN A 493 9.53 -16.37 -18.43
N ALA A 494 8.84 -15.78 -17.44
CA ALA A 494 8.78 -16.30 -16.07
C ALA A 494 8.19 -17.71 -15.95
N ASP A 495 7.34 -18.13 -16.89
CA ASP A 495 6.78 -19.48 -16.93
C ASP A 495 7.80 -20.53 -17.37
N GLU A 496 8.78 -20.15 -18.17
CA GLU A 496 9.82 -21.04 -18.70
C GLU A 496 10.90 -21.27 -17.63
N ALA A 497 11.35 -20.20 -16.96
CA ALA A 497 12.30 -20.28 -15.85
C ALA A 497 11.76 -21.09 -14.65
N ARG A 498 10.47 -20.97 -14.33
CA ARG A 498 9.83 -21.79 -13.28
C ARG A 498 9.78 -23.27 -13.64
N ARG A 499 9.54 -23.59 -14.90
CA ARG A 499 9.52 -24.98 -15.37
C ARG A 499 10.91 -25.59 -15.34
N GLU A 500 11.92 -24.84 -15.77
CA GLU A 500 13.31 -25.27 -15.77
C GLU A 500 13.82 -25.57 -14.36
N LEU A 501 13.51 -24.72 -13.37
CA LEU A 501 13.86 -24.97 -11.97
C LEU A 501 13.21 -26.26 -11.42
N LEU A 502 11.94 -26.51 -11.77
CA LEU A 502 11.22 -27.72 -11.40
C LEU A 502 11.88 -28.98 -12.00
N TYR A 503 12.38 -28.89 -13.23
CA TYR A 503 13.08 -30.00 -13.87
C TYR A 503 14.47 -30.23 -13.26
N ASP A 504 15.23 -29.17 -12.96
CA ASP A 504 16.52 -29.29 -12.27
C ASP A 504 16.37 -29.96 -10.89
N THR A 505 15.39 -29.51 -10.10
CA THR A 505 15.14 -30.08 -8.76
C THR A 505 14.77 -31.57 -8.84
N LEU A 506 14.04 -31.97 -9.88
CA LEU A 506 13.69 -33.37 -10.11
C LEU A 506 14.91 -34.21 -10.53
N LEU A 507 15.89 -33.62 -11.21
CA LEU A 507 17.07 -34.33 -11.71
C LEU A 507 18.18 -34.47 -10.66
N ASP A 508 18.28 -33.55 -9.70
CA ASP A 508 19.28 -33.60 -8.63
C ASP A 508 18.96 -34.67 -7.55
N ASP A 509 17.68 -35.01 -7.35
CA ASP A 509 17.21 -36.00 -6.36
C ASP A 509 17.05 -37.40 -6.99
N GLY A 510 18.15 -38.11 -7.21
CA GLY A 510 18.15 -39.56 -7.50
C GLY A 510 17.11 -40.01 -8.53
N PHE A 511 17.03 -39.29 -9.66
CA PHE A 511 15.90 -39.37 -10.60
C PHE A 511 15.74 -40.74 -11.24
N ASP A 512 14.70 -41.48 -10.83
CA ASP A 512 14.22 -42.67 -11.52
C ASP A 512 13.03 -42.31 -12.42
N LEU A 513 13.30 -42.28 -13.72
CA LEU A 513 12.32 -41.98 -14.77
C LEU A 513 11.14 -42.96 -14.73
N GLN A 514 11.34 -44.25 -14.48
CA GLN A 514 10.25 -45.24 -14.46
C GLN A 514 9.35 -45.05 -13.24
N ALA A 515 9.94 -44.78 -12.07
CA ALA A 515 9.17 -44.51 -10.85
C ALA A 515 8.36 -43.20 -10.97
N HIS A 516 8.96 -42.14 -11.54
CA HIS A 516 8.30 -40.86 -11.75
C HIS A 516 7.21 -40.94 -12.80
N GLU A 517 7.46 -41.65 -13.91
CA GLU A 517 6.44 -41.93 -14.92
C GLU A 517 5.26 -42.67 -14.28
N THR A 518 5.51 -43.77 -13.57
CA THR A 518 4.47 -44.57 -12.91
C THR A 518 3.64 -43.72 -11.95
N ARG A 519 4.30 -42.89 -11.13
CA ARG A 519 3.63 -41.98 -10.18
C ARG A 519 2.76 -40.94 -10.90
N LEU A 520 3.22 -40.39 -12.03
CA LEU A 520 2.43 -39.46 -12.85
C LEU A 520 1.21 -40.14 -13.48
N LEU A 521 1.37 -41.37 -13.97
CA LEU A 521 0.26 -42.17 -14.52
C LEU A 521 -0.80 -42.43 -13.46
N GLU A 522 -0.41 -42.86 -12.26
CA GLU A 522 -1.33 -43.10 -11.14
C GLU A 522 -2.04 -41.82 -10.71
N LEU A 523 -1.31 -40.71 -10.60
CA LEU A 523 -1.86 -39.45 -10.12
C LEU A 523 -2.87 -38.86 -11.12
N ALA A 524 -2.62 -39.01 -12.42
CA ALA A 524 -3.58 -38.67 -13.47
C ALA A 524 -4.85 -39.53 -13.39
N VAL A 525 -4.72 -40.84 -13.12
CA VAL A 525 -5.87 -41.73 -12.94
C VAL A 525 -6.67 -41.38 -11.69
N ARG A 526 -6.00 -41.08 -10.56
CA ARG A 526 -6.65 -40.62 -9.32
C ARG A 526 -7.41 -39.31 -9.55
N ARG A 527 -6.76 -38.33 -10.18
CA ARG A 527 -7.38 -37.01 -10.46
C ARG A 527 -8.56 -37.10 -11.43
N ALA A 528 -8.54 -38.09 -12.32
CA ALA A 528 -9.63 -38.40 -13.22
C ALA A 528 -10.69 -39.36 -12.60
N ASN A 529 -10.63 -39.65 -11.30
CA ASN A 529 -11.52 -40.59 -10.60
C ASN A 529 -11.64 -41.96 -11.30
N GLY A 530 -10.53 -42.52 -11.77
CA GLY A 530 -10.49 -43.81 -12.45
C GLY A 530 -10.88 -43.77 -13.94
N ASN A 531 -11.26 -42.62 -14.50
CA ASN A 531 -11.57 -42.49 -15.92
C ASN A 531 -10.29 -42.45 -16.76
N LEU A 532 -9.93 -43.58 -17.36
CA LEU A 532 -8.73 -43.74 -18.20
C LEU A 532 -8.71 -42.83 -19.44
N THR A 533 -9.87 -42.47 -20.00
CA THR A 533 -9.92 -41.57 -21.17
C THR A 533 -9.59 -40.13 -20.76
N HIS A 534 -10.10 -39.70 -19.61
CA HIS A 534 -9.81 -38.38 -19.04
C HIS A 534 -8.36 -38.31 -18.53
N ALA A 535 -7.89 -39.33 -17.82
CA ALA A 535 -6.50 -39.43 -17.37
C ALA A 535 -5.50 -39.37 -18.52
N ALA A 536 -5.78 -40.06 -19.63
CA ALA A 536 -4.92 -40.05 -20.81
C ALA A 536 -4.85 -38.65 -21.45
N ARG A 537 -5.98 -37.93 -21.46
CA ARG A 537 -6.05 -36.54 -21.94
C ARG A 537 -5.23 -35.58 -21.08
N LEU A 538 -5.22 -35.77 -19.76
CA LEU A 538 -4.40 -34.98 -18.83
C LEU A 538 -2.89 -35.16 -19.08
N LEU A 539 -2.49 -36.34 -19.56
CA LEU A 539 -1.09 -36.70 -19.83
C LEU A 539 -0.68 -36.52 -21.30
N GLY A 540 -1.59 -36.08 -22.18
CA GLY A 540 -1.30 -35.89 -23.61
C GLY A 540 -1.06 -37.19 -24.37
N ILE A 541 -1.48 -38.35 -23.85
CA ILE A 541 -1.33 -39.67 -24.49
C ILE A 541 -2.69 -40.28 -24.84
N THR A 542 -2.70 -41.32 -25.65
CA THR A 542 -3.94 -42.05 -25.97
C THR A 542 -4.36 -42.97 -24.82
N ARG A 543 -5.68 -43.24 -24.70
CA ARG A 543 -6.23 -44.21 -23.72
C ARG A 543 -5.52 -45.57 -23.80
N ARG A 544 -5.18 -46.01 -25.03
CA ARG A 544 -4.47 -47.29 -25.27
C ARG A 544 -3.03 -47.25 -24.73
N GLN A 545 -2.31 -46.15 -24.91
CA GLN A 545 -0.96 -45.97 -24.36
C GLN A 545 -0.99 -45.92 -22.83
N LEU A 546 -1.96 -45.20 -22.24
CA LEU A 546 -2.14 -45.15 -20.79
C LEU A 546 -2.38 -46.55 -20.19
N ALA A 547 -3.33 -47.30 -20.76
CA ALA A 547 -3.67 -48.65 -20.28
C ALA A 547 -2.50 -49.63 -20.42
N TYR A 548 -1.71 -49.52 -21.49
CA TYR A 548 -0.53 -50.35 -21.70
C TYR A 548 0.57 -50.04 -20.68
N ARG A 549 0.88 -48.75 -20.44
CA ARG A 549 1.92 -48.33 -19.49
C ARG A 549 1.55 -48.63 -18.04
N LEU A 550 0.28 -48.47 -17.66
CA LEU A 550 -0.23 -48.90 -16.35
C LEU A 550 -0.07 -50.41 -16.15
N LYS A 551 -0.37 -51.22 -17.18
CA LYS A 551 -0.24 -52.68 -17.10
C LYS A 551 1.21 -53.15 -16.99
N GLN A 552 2.14 -52.44 -17.63
CA GLN A 552 3.58 -52.69 -17.46
C GLN A 552 4.06 -52.33 -16.05
N ALA A 553 3.55 -51.23 -15.48
CA ALA A 553 3.88 -50.81 -14.12
C ALA A 553 3.32 -51.73 -13.02
N THR A 554 2.17 -52.40 -13.24
CA THR A 554 1.52 -53.28 -12.26
C THR A 554 1.92 -54.76 -12.36
N GLY A 555 2.83 -55.15 -13.25
CA GLY A 555 3.47 -56.47 -13.22
C GLY A 555 2.60 -57.69 -13.60
N GLU A 556 1.51 -57.52 -14.37
CA GLU A 556 0.73 -58.68 -14.86
C GLU A 556 1.20 -59.15 -16.25
N ALA A 557 2.13 -60.12 -16.25
CA ALA A 557 2.38 -60.98 -17.40
C ALA A 557 1.16 -61.88 -17.66
N GLY A 558 0.47 -61.67 -18.79
CA GLY A 558 -0.63 -62.53 -19.24
C GLY A 558 -0.17 -63.55 -20.30
N PRO A 559 -0.63 -64.81 -20.25
CA PRO A 559 -0.04 -65.94 -20.99
C PRO A 559 -0.62 -66.10 -22.40
N GLY A 560 0.16 -66.69 -23.32
CA GLY A 560 -0.40 -67.44 -24.45
C GLY A 560 0.16 -67.11 -25.84
N ALA A 561 1.28 -67.74 -26.19
CA ALA A 561 1.53 -68.25 -27.54
C ALA A 561 2.57 -69.39 -27.48
N ARG A 562 2.13 -70.58 -27.03
CA ARG A 562 2.79 -71.85 -27.35
C ARG A 562 1.97 -72.57 -28.41
N HIS A 563 2.42 -72.47 -29.65
CA HIS A 563 2.31 -73.40 -30.78
C HIS A 563 3.54 -73.01 -31.63
N GLY A 564 4.59 -73.80 -31.81
CA GLY A 564 4.66 -75.22 -32.05
C GLY A 564 5.22 -75.41 -33.46
N MET A 565 6.55 -75.39 -33.64
CA MET A 565 7.23 -76.23 -34.61
C MET A 565 8.75 -76.12 -34.48
N THR A 566 9.33 -77.25 -34.11
CA THR A 566 10.71 -77.66 -34.33
C THR A 566 11.13 -77.48 -35.79
N LYS A 567 12.22 -76.75 -36.04
CA LYS A 567 13.26 -77.18 -36.98
C LYS A 567 14.63 -76.79 -36.45
N SER A 568 15.37 -77.83 -36.10
CA SER A 568 16.82 -77.88 -36.17
C SER A 568 17.32 -77.34 -37.50
N ASN A 569 18.35 -76.49 -37.47
CA ASN A 569 19.49 -76.72 -38.34
C ASN A 569 20.76 -76.19 -37.68
N SER A 570 21.66 -77.13 -37.46
CA SER A 570 23.06 -76.97 -37.16
C SER A 570 23.83 -76.42 -38.37
N ASP A 571 24.97 -75.80 -38.07
CA ASP A 571 26.18 -75.67 -38.88
C ASP A 571 26.12 -74.87 -40.20
N ARG A 572 26.66 -73.64 -40.15
CA ARG A 572 27.99 -73.33 -40.68
C ARG A 572 28.48 -71.96 -40.24
#